data_AF-A0A9P5Y934-F1
#
_entry.id   AF-A0A9P5Y934-F1
#
_cell.length_a   1.000
_cell.length_b   1.000
_cell.length_c   1.000
_cell.angle_alpha   90.00
_cell.angle_beta   90.00
_cell.angle_gamma   90.00
#
_symmetry.space_group_name_H-M   'P 1'
#
loop_
_entity.id
_entity.type
_entity.pdbx_description
1 polymer ?
#
loop_
_entity_poly.entity_id
_entity_poly.type
_entity_poly.pdbx_seq_one_letter_code
_entity_poly.pdbx_strand_id
1 'polypeptide(L)'
;VKESLGLSFRNIRALHQKLDSIPEKAGPWYTKTLCFKDKPDQKFTIQHQDVIQCIKSLWGDPAFTDHLVYQPRRVFSDNTRKNRIYSELWTGKWWNVIQTLLPKGATLAPIIIATDKTNLTQF
;
A
#
# COMPACT_ATOMS: atom_id res chain seq x y z
N VAL A 1 32.38 -3.62 10.64
CA VAL A 1 30.97 -3.89 11.05
C VAL A 1 30.00 -2.81 10.58
N LYS A 2 30.30 -1.50 10.71
CA LYS A 2 29.36 -0.44 10.28
C LYS A 2 29.30 -0.24 8.75
N GLU A 3 30.42 -0.38 8.06
CA GLU A 3 30.51 -0.26 6.59
C GLU A 3 29.98 -1.49 5.84
N SER A 4 29.92 -2.65 6.49
CA SER A 4 29.39 -3.89 5.91
C SER A 4 27.85 -3.95 5.86
N LEU A 5 27.16 -2.95 6.44
CA LEU A 5 25.69 -2.93 6.55
C LEU A 5 25.02 -2.12 5.42
N GLY A 6 25.77 -1.46 4.54
CA GLY A 6 25.20 -0.66 3.45
C GLY A 6 24.28 0.48 3.91
N LEU A 7 24.48 0.98 5.14
CA LEU A 7 23.59 1.99 5.71
C LEU A 7 23.80 3.33 5.03
N SER A 8 22.69 3.99 4.70
CA SER A 8 22.72 5.29 4.06
C SER A 8 23.03 6.45 5.04
N PHE A 9 23.14 6.18 6.34
CA PHE A 9 23.34 7.16 7.40
C PHE A 9 24.43 6.73 8.40
N ARG A 10 25.15 7.70 8.97
CA ARG A 10 26.29 7.45 9.88
C ARG A 10 25.94 7.49 11.37
N ASN A 11 24.82 8.08 11.74
CA ASN A 11 24.34 8.20 13.12
C ASN A 11 22.83 8.47 13.14
N ILE A 12 22.23 8.43 14.34
CA ILE A 12 20.80 8.66 14.56
C ILE A 12 20.36 10.04 14.05
N ARG A 13 21.18 11.08 14.28
CA ARG A 13 20.89 12.43 13.78
C ARG A 13 20.76 12.46 12.24
N ALA A 14 21.67 11.82 11.53
CA ALA A 14 21.63 11.73 10.07
C ALA A 14 20.46 10.86 9.57
N LEU A 15 20.04 9.85 10.34
CA LEU A 15 18.84 9.08 10.05
C LEU A 15 17.58 9.96 10.13
N HIS A 16 17.41 10.72 11.23
CA HIS A 16 16.26 11.63 11.37
C HIS A 16 16.24 12.68 10.27
N GLN A 17 17.39 13.32 9.98
CA GLN A 17 17.48 14.28 8.87
C GLN A 17 17.06 13.67 7.53
N LYS A 18 17.40 12.39 7.28
CA LYS A 18 16.92 11.70 6.09
C LYS A 18 15.42 11.45 6.13
N LEU A 19 14.89 10.99 7.26
CA LEU A 19 13.45 10.77 7.44
C LEU A 19 12.68 12.08 7.18
N ASP A 20 13.14 13.19 7.76
CA ASP A 20 12.54 14.52 7.62
C ASP A 20 12.64 15.06 6.18
N SER A 21 13.64 14.59 5.41
CA SER A 21 13.79 14.95 3.99
C SER A 21 12.87 14.16 3.06
N ILE A 22 12.23 13.09 3.54
CA ILE A 22 11.28 12.33 2.72
C ILE A 22 10.04 13.22 2.53
N PRO A 23 9.69 13.57 1.28
CA PRO A 23 8.52 14.40 1.04
C PRO A 23 7.27 13.69 1.54
N GLU A 24 6.34 14.46 2.11
CA GLU A 24 5.04 13.92 2.47
C GLU A 24 4.37 13.34 1.22
N LYS A 25 3.99 12.07 1.32
CA LYS A 25 3.23 11.34 0.32
C LYS A 25 1.81 11.16 0.82
N ALA A 26 0.86 10.92 -0.10
CA ALA A 26 -0.52 10.56 0.25
C ALA A 26 -1.39 11.64 0.91
N GLY A 27 -1.02 12.92 0.80
CA GLY A 27 -1.83 14.04 1.29
C GLY A 27 -1.72 14.27 2.81
N PRO A 28 -2.55 15.16 3.38
CA PRO A 28 -2.41 15.56 4.77
C PRO A 28 -2.81 14.45 5.75
N TRP A 29 -2.15 14.44 6.92
CA TRP A 29 -2.56 13.62 8.06
C TRP A 29 -3.76 14.23 8.79
N TYR A 30 -4.69 13.37 9.18
CA TYR A 30 -5.85 13.71 9.98
C TYR A 30 -5.75 13.03 11.34
N THR A 31 -6.12 13.74 12.39
CA THR A 31 -6.24 13.19 13.74
C THR A 31 -7.71 13.11 14.12
N LYS A 32 -8.16 11.93 14.56
CA LYS A 32 -9.50 11.69 15.07
C LYS A 32 -9.44 11.07 16.45
N THR A 33 -10.40 11.44 17.30
CA THR A 33 -10.59 10.83 18.60
C THR A 33 -11.82 9.94 18.54
N LEU A 34 -11.63 8.64 18.78
CA LEU A 34 -12.71 7.69 18.94
C LEU A 34 -13.03 7.50 20.42
N CYS A 35 -14.32 7.44 20.73
CA CYS A 35 -14.84 7.06 22.04
C CYS A 35 -15.76 5.86 21.85
N PHE A 36 -15.67 4.86 22.73
CA PHE A 36 -16.50 3.66 22.65
C PHE A 36 -17.42 3.58 23.87
N LYS A 37 -18.64 3.09 23.68
CA LYS A 37 -19.67 3.06 24.73
C LYS A 37 -19.30 2.17 25.91
N ASP A 38 -18.55 1.09 25.65
CA ASP A 38 -18.03 0.17 26.66
C ASP A 38 -16.87 0.76 27.47
N LYS A 39 -16.27 1.86 27.00
CA LYS A 39 -15.17 2.56 27.69
C LYS A 39 -15.33 4.08 27.57
N PRO A 40 -16.36 4.67 28.22
CA PRO A 40 -16.72 6.07 28.04
C PRO A 40 -15.61 7.05 28.48
N ASP A 41 -14.78 6.64 29.45
CA ASP A 41 -13.67 7.45 29.95
C ASP A 41 -12.39 7.31 29.12
N GLN A 42 -12.34 6.37 28.17
CA GLN A 42 -11.18 6.17 27.30
C GLN A 42 -11.37 6.84 25.95
N LYS A 43 -10.37 7.64 25.56
CA LYS A 43 -10.27 8.28 24.26
C LYS A 43 -9.14 7.63 23.46
N PHE A 44 -9.45 7.20 22.24
CA PHE A 44 -8.49 6.58 21.34
C PHE A 44 -8.16 7.54 20.21
N THR A 45 -6.90 8.00 20.18
CA THR A 45 -6.43 8.88 19.10
C THR A 45 -5.99 8.03 17.91
N ILE A 46 -6.54 8.33 16.74
CA ILE A 46 -6.16 7.72 15.46
C ILE A 46 -5.63 8.81 14.54
N GLN A 47 -4.46 8.54 13.97
CA GLN A 47 -3.93 9.31 12.85
C GLN A 47 -4.13 8.52 11.55
N HIS A 48 -4.69 9.16 10.54
CA HIS A 48 -4.94 8.53 9.24
C HIS A 48 -4.82 9.53 8.10
N GLN A 49 -4.64 9.04 6.88
CA GLN A 49 -4.69 9.83 5.63
C GLN A 49 -5.94 9.45 4.84
N ASP A 50 -6.24 10.22 3.78
CA ASP A 50 -7.26 9.83 2.79
C ASP A 50 -6.73 8.65 1.97
N VAL A 51 -7.42 7.52 2.05
CA VAL A 51 -7.04 6.29 1.34
C VAL A 51 -6.91 6.48 -0.16
N ILE A 52 -7.73 7.35 -0.77
CA ILE A 52 -7.68 7.64 -2.21
C ILE A 52 -6.40 8.40 -2.55
N GLN A 53 -5.96 9.32 -1.69
CA GLN A 53 -4.69 10.03 -1.87
C GLN A 53 -3.51 9.07 -1.69
N CYS A 54 -3.58 8.13 -0.73
CA CYS A 54 -2.59 7.08 -0.57
C CYS A 54 -2.43 6.24 -1.84
N ILE A 55 -3.54 5.75 -2.39
CA ILE A 55 -3.53 4.92 -3.60
C ILE A 55 -2.95 5.71 -4.77
N LYS A 56 -3.40 6.96 -5.00
CA LYS A 56 -2.87 7.81 -6.06
C LYS A 56 -1.38 8.06 -5.92
N SER A 57 -0.91 8.32 -4.69
CA SER A 57 0.50 8.55 -4.43
C SER A 57 1.35 7.31 -4.68
N LEU A 58 0.86 6.12 -4.35
CA LEU A 58 1.57 4.86 -4.61
C LEU A 58 1.59 4.53 -6.10
N TRP A 59 0.45 4.67 -6.79
CA TRP A 59 0.32 4.34 -8.22
C TRP A 59 0.98 5.35 -9.14
N GLY A 60 1.16 6.59 -8.68
CA GLY A 60 1.83 7.66 -9.42
C GLY A 60 3.33 7.79 -9.14
N ASP A 61 3.88 7.01 -8.20
CA ASP A 61 5.31 7.07 -7.87
C ASP A 61 6.12 6.18 -8.82
N PRO A 62 7.04 6.77 -9.62
CA PRO A 62 7.85 6.02 -10.59
C PRO A 62 8.72 4.94 -9.94
N ALA A 63 9.02 5.04 -8.64
CA ALA A 63 9.78 4.02 -7.93
C ALA A 63 9.09 2.65 -7.92
N PHE A 64 7.78 2.58 -8.17
CA PHE A 64 7.01 1.33 -8.19
C PHE A 64 6.63 0.87 -9.60
N THR A 65 7.06 1.56 -10.66
CA THR A 65 6.61 1.24 -12.03
C THR A 65 6.84 -0.23 -12.41
N ASP A 66 7.98 -0.81 -12.02
CA ASP A 66 8.31 -2.22 -12.32
C ASP A 66 7.49 -3.23 -11.50
N HIS A 67 6.77 -2.77 -10.49
CA HIS A 67 5.95 -3.59 -9.59
C HIS A 67 4.45 -3.45 -9.87
N LEU A 68 4.03 -2.51 -10.72
CA LEU A 68 2.62 -2.25 -11.02
C LEU A 68 2.15 -3.00 -12.27
N VAL A 69 0.97 -3.63 -12.16
CA VAL A 69 0.31 -4.30 -13.29
C VAL A 69 -1.04 -3.63 -13.54
N TYR A 70 -1.18 -3.02 -14.72
CA TYR A 70 -2.35 -2.21 -15.08
C TYR A 70 -3.46 -2.96 -15.81
N GLN A 71 -3.27 -4.24 -16.13
CA GLN A 71 -4.30 -5.01 -16.82
C GLN A 71 -4.30 -6.48 -16.38
N PRO A 72 -5.48 -7.13 -16.37
CA PRO A 72 -5.56 -8.55 -16.08
C PRO A 72 -4.85 -9.36 -17.17
N ARG A 73 -4.22 -10.47 -16.77
CA ARG A 73 -3.55 -11.41 -17.66
C ARG A 73 -4.05 -12.81 -17.43
N ARG A 74 -4.22 -13.59 -18.50
CA ARG A 74 -4.53 -15.02 -18.39
C ARG A 74 -3.24 -15.80 -18.58
N VAL A 75 -2.80 -16.49 -17.54
CA VAL A 75 -1.58 -17.30 -17.54
C VAL A 75 -1.98 -18.77 -17.57
N PHE A 76 -1.31 -19.55 -18.40
CA PHE A 76 -1.56 -20.98 -18.61
C PHE A 76 -0.25 -21.76 -18.47
N SER A 77 -0.33 -23.03 -18.08
CA SER A 77 0.85 -23.90 -17.92
C SER A 77 1.61 -24.16 -19.22
N ASP A 78 0.90 -24.12 -20.34
CA ASP A 78 1.40 -24.52 -21.65
C ASP A 78 0.54 -23.90 -22.77
N ASN A 79 0.94 -24.18 -24.01
CA ASN A 79 0.25 -23.70 -25.21
C ASN A 79 -1.12 -24.36 -25.43
N THR A 80 -1.46 -25.46 -24.75
CA THR A 80 -2.80 -26.07 -24.84
C THR A 80 -3.86 -25.22 -24.16
N ARG A 81 -3.46 -24.31 -23.26
CA ARG A 81 -4.33 -23.38 -22.51
C ARG A 81 -5.46 -24.08 -21.73
N LYS A 82 -5.29 -25.37 -21.41
CA LYS A 82 -6.27 -26.14 -20.61
C LYS A 82 -6.18 -25.83 -19.13
N ASN A 83 -4.97 -25.66 -18.61
CA ASN A 83 -4.74 -25.40 -17.19
C ASN A 83 -4.33 -23.95 -16.96
N ARG A 84 -5.11 -23.23 -16.13
CA ARG A 84 -4.81 -21.85 -15.74
C ARG A 84 -3.95 -21.79 -14.50
N ILE A 85 -3.03 -20.83 -14.48
CA ILE A 85 -2.20 -20.49 -13.33
C ILE A 85 -2.76 -19.22 -12.69
N TYR A 86 -2.97 -19.29 -11.37
CA TYR A 86 -3.38 -18.16 -10.54
C TYR A 86 -2.34 -17.95 -9.45
N SER A 87 -1.48 -16.96 -9.62
CA SER A 87 -0.44 -16.60 -8.65
C SER A 87 -0.61 -15.20 -8.09
N GLU A 88 -1.26 -14.33 -8.86
CA GLU A 88 -1.37 -12.90 -8.59
C GLU A 88 -2.80 -12.42 -8.82
N LEU A 89 -3.19 -11.32 -8.20
CA LEU A 89 -4.55 -10.79 -8.34
C LEU A 89 -4.93 -10.56 -9.82
N TRP A 90 -4.01 -10.04 -10.64
CA TRP A 90 -4.26 -9.77 -12.06
C TRP A 90 -4.37 -11.03 -12.91
N THR A 91 -3.97 -12.18 -12.38
CA THR A 91 -4.20 -13.49 -13.02
C THR A 91 -5.58 -14.08 -12.69
N GLY A 92 -6.23 -13.55 -11.65
CA GLY A 92 -7.53 -13.96 -11.18
C GLY A 92 -8.66 -13.77 -12.20
N LYS A 93 -9.62 -14.70 -12.18
CA LYS A 93 -10.86 -14.58 -12.97
C LYS A 93 -11.64 -13.31 -12.61
N TRP A 94 -11.68 -12.93 -11.34
CA TRP A 94 -12.45 -11.79 -10.86
C TRP A 94 -11.99 -10.47 -11.47
N TRP A 95 -10.67 -10.18 -11.47
CA TRP A 95 -10.14 -8.96 -12.08
C TRP A 95 -10.47 -8.92 -13.59
N ASN A 96 -10.34 -10.04 -14.29
CA ASN A 96 -10.76 -10.14 -15.69
C ASN A 96 -12.23 -9.73 -15.90
N VAL A 97 -13.15 -10.17 -15.03
CA VAL A 97 -14.58 -9.83 -15.14
C VAL A 97 -14.80 -8.35 -14.85
N ILE A 98 -14.30 -7.84 -13.71
CA ILE A 98 -14.53 -6.45 -13.32
C ILE A 98 -13.94 -5.47 -14.34
N GLN A 99 -12.76 -5.76 -14.87
CA GLN A 99 -12.12 -4.90 -15.88
C GLN A 99 -12.97 -4.74 -17.14
N THR A 100 -13.78 -5.74 -17.53
CA THR A 100 -14.70 -5.64 -18.68
C THR A 100 -15.90 -4.73 -18.45
N LEU A 101 -16.21 -4.44 -17.18
CA LEU A 101 -17.31 -3.54 -16.80
C LEU A 101 -16.86 -2.08 -16.72
N LEU A 102 -15.55 -1.83 -16.76
CA LEU A 102 -15.00 -0.48 -16.66
C LEU A 102 -14.93 0.22 -18.04
N PRO A 103 -15.01 1.56 -18.08
CA PRO A 103 -14.82 2.32 -19.30
C PRO A 103 -13.48 2.05 -19.97
N LYS A 104 -13.42 2.25 -21.29
CA LYS A 104 -12.16 2.15 -22.03
C LYS A 104 -11.12 3.11 -21.45
N GLY A 105 -9.92 2.59 -21.17
CA GLY A 105 -8.82 3.34 -20.56
C GLY A 105 -8.80 3.35 -19.04
N ALA A 106 -9.85 2.88 -18.36
CA ALA A 106 -9.83 2.70 -16.92
C ALA A 106 -9.09 1.41 -16.52
N THR A 107 -8.44 1.44 -15.36
CA THR A 107 -7.73 0.29 -14.77
C THR A 107 -8.33 -0.02 -13.41
N LEU A 108 -8.64 -1.28 -13.13
CA LEU A 108 -8.99 -1.71 -11.79
C LEU A 108 -7.74 -1.75 -10.91
N ALA A 109 -7.78 -1.05 -9.78
CA ALA A 109 -6.73 -1.07 -8.76
C ALA A 109 -7.20 -1.89 -7.55
N PRO A 110 -6.79 -3.17 -7.40
CA PRO A 110 -7.15 -3.94 -6.22
C PRO A 110 -6.33 -3.51 -5.00
N ILE A 111 -6.96 -3.52 -3.84
CA ILE A 111 -6.35 -3.09 -2.58
C ILE A 111 -6.60 -4.19 -1.55
N ILE A 112 -5.52 -4.66 -0.92
CA ILE A 112 -5.59 -5.52 0.25
C ILE A 112 -5.29 -4.64 1.46
N ILE A 113 -6.24 -4.58 2.40
CA ILE A 113 -6.08 -3.86 3.65
C ILE A 113 -5.70 -4.88 4.71
N ALA A 114 -4.49 -4.77 5.25
CA ALA A 114 -4.04 -5.54 6.40
C ALA A 114 -3.93 -4.59 7.60
N THR A 115 -4.45 -5.02 8.75
CA THR A 115 -4.33 -4.28 10.01
C THR A 115 -3.42 -5.06 10.94
N ASP A 116 -2.24 -4.54 11.21
CA ASP A 116 -1.38 -5.05 12.28
C ASP A 116 -1.62 -4.29 13.58
N LYS A 117 -1.58 -4.99 14.71
CA LYS A 117 -1.68 -4.36 16.02
C LYS A 117 -0.27 -4.04 16.50
N THR A 118 0.18 -2.83 16.20
CA THR A 118 1.49 -2.34 16.65
C THR A 118 1.31 -1.32 17.77
N ASN A 119 1.94 -1.54 18.93
CA ASN A 119 1.96 -0.55 20.02
C ASN A 119 2.98 0.55 19.66
N LEU A 120 2.48 1.72 19.25
CA LEU A 120 3.32 2.84 18.79
C LEU A 120 4.06 3.56 19.93
N THR A 121 3.47 3.62 21.13
CA THR A 121 4.04 4.31 22.29
C THR A 121 3.61 3.62 23.58
N GLN A 122 4.57 3.26 24.43
CA GLN A 122 4.31 3.00 25.84
C GLN A 122 4.44 4.35 26.56
N PHE A 123 3.33 4.85 27.09
CA PHE A 123 3.35 5.97 28.03
C PHE A 123 3.31 5.43 29.46
#